data_AF-A0A482WU42-F1
#
_entry.id   AF-A0A482WU42-F1
#
_cell.length_a   1.000
_cell.length_b   1.000
_cell.length_c   1.000
_cell.angle_alpha   90.00
_cell.angle_beta   90.00
_cell.angle_gamma   90.00
#
_symmetry.space_group_name_H-M   'P 1'
#
loop_
_entity.id
_entity.type
_entity.pdbx_description
1 polymer ?
#
loop_
_entity_poly.entity_id
_entity_poly.type
_entity_poly.pdbx_seq_one_letter_code
_entity_poly.pdbx_strand_id
1 'polypeptide(L)'
;MRNIFVVQKKSPPNSGRGRIRALVMTDKEWSCLLSKQLSDSQKNMDMAERKRFEEESRKKLSKEMANTWDNTVINLRKRRLELRRERAAKLEADRRQRYLQTRKEEVDESLKIREEAKERIRKGQDNYRNLISSVRFAEVLKQREEQMKFNKSLREIEDQKEFEYAESVRKDVKEFLDEQCKQKMCLEEEKRRLFAESQQQFDQSFAQREQYIKKKLEQEREDNIHIHRETLQEEENARIEAEKKRQHVMNDVIENRKMIEEQAKIKRLEEEEEDNAIRIHAATKKRIARLRKNKELEMHEKAQERRKNISDQLHSEAAEIEERENRILMRAIADREAREEKIQAKKKEYKEILLQEVKEAHQNHLKQKEEKYKKEEEESKWNMIQRFKQQEELEKFNKETQLEKIRKMQLNKCTWDVQCAENIAAAIERYQDVSAVQRAADWWKDEDKHFLDYSEELLKQSRESGRPLLPILRVIEAYKKENNLCKPPPQHKIWKSKVPIDSTPTVTAETQTKKKTCKCTEKCEN
;
A
#
# COMPACT_ATOMS: atom_id res chain seq x y z
N MET A 1 -39.74 -56.85 53.09
CA MET A 1 -41.08 -56.62 52.52
C MET A 1 -41.71 -57.98 52.27
N ARG A 2 -42.79 -58.32 52.97
CA ARG A 2 -43.43 -59.65 52.93
C ARG A 2 -44.41 -59.69 51.74
N ASN A 3 -44.16 -60.54 50.75
CA ASN A 3 -45.08 -60.80 49.66
C ASN A 3 -46.23 -61.68 50.18
N ILE A 4 -47.46 -61.15 50.10
CA ILE A 4 -48.71 -61.87 50.36
C ILE A 4 -49.14 -62.49 49.04
N PHE A 5 -49.23 -63.83 48.97
CA PHE A 5 -49.86 -64.52 47.86
C PHE A 5 -51.33 -64.76 48.18
N VAL A 6 -52.23 -64.10 47.44
CA VAL A 6 -53.67 -64.37 47.47
C VAL A 6 -53.97 -65.41 46.40
N VAL A 7 -54.38 -66.61 46.80
CA VAL A 7 -54.92 -67.64 45.91
C VAL A 7 -56.43 -67.69 46.13
N GLN A 8 -57.22 -67.10 45.21
CA GLN A 8 -58.67 -67.26 45.19
C GLN A 8 -59.03 -68.59 44.55
N LYS A 9 -59.61 -69.52 45.32
CA LYS A 9 -60.40 -70.63 44.79
C LYS A 9 -61.88 -70.36 45.05
N LYS A 10 -62.67 -70.29 43.98
CA LYS A 10 -64.14 -70.29 44.03
C LYS A 10 -64.63 -71.66 44.51
N SER A 11 -65.57 -71.68 45.44
CA SER A 11 -66.41 -72.85 45.76
C SER A 11 -67.89 -72.50 45.55
N PRO A 12 -68.72 -73.45 45.08
CA PRO A 12 -70.10 -73.21 44.65
C PRO A 12 -71.10 -73.35 45.81
N PRO A 13 -72.38 -72.97 45.61
CA PRO A 13 -73.32 -72.72 46.70
C PRO A 13 -74.14 -73.97 47.03
N ASN A 14 -74.26 -74.33 48.32
CA ASN A 14 -75.51 -74.87 48.81
C ASN A 14 -75.66 -74.80 50.34
N SER A 15 -76.87 -74.41 50.72
CA SER A 15 -77.63 -74.66 51.95
C SER A 15 -76.95 -75.21 53.21
N GLY A 16 -77.22 -74.55 54.34
CA GLY A 16 -77.23 -75.18 55.68
C GLY A 16 -76.58 -74.36 56.77
N ARG A 17 -77.38 -73.68 57.61
CA ARG A 17 -76.91 -73.00 58.83
C ARG A 17 -76.33 -74.05 59.80
N GLY A 18 -75.03 -73.99 60.07
CA GLY A 18 -74.36 -74.75 61.13
C GLY A 18 -73.33 -73.88 61.84
N ARG A 19 -73.43 -73.72 63.17
CA ARG A 19 -72.51 -72.93 63.98
C ARG A 19 -71.09 -73.50 63.91
N ILE A 20 -70.11 -72.69 63.51
CA ILE A 20 -68.68 -73.05 63.51
C ILE A 20 -68.16 -73.01 64.96
N ARG A 21 -67.60 -74.13 65.45
CA ARG A 21 -66.72 -74.15 66.63
C ARG A 21 -65.29 -74.23 66.14
N ALA A 22 -64.44 -73.30 66.55
CA ALA A 22 -63.00 -73.35 66.27
C ALA A 22 -62.31 -74.37 67.19
N LEU A 23 -61.53 -75.28 66.62
CA LEU A 23 -60.59 -76.15 67.34
C LEU A 23 -59.23 -75.44 67.36
N VAL A 24 -58.71 -75.11 68.54
CA VAL A 24 -57.39 -74.48 68.70
C VAL A 24 -56.39 -75.55 69.11
N MET A 25 -55.35 -75.77 68.29
CA MET A 25 -54.20 -76.66 68.57
C MET A 25 -52.90 -75.85 68.58
N THR A 26 -51.81 -76.39 69.16
CA THR A 26 -50.52 -75.70 69.30
C THR A 26 -49.53 -75.99 68.17
N ASP A 27 -48.61 -75.04 67.88
CA ASP A 27 -47.61 -75.13 66.79
C ASP A 27 -46.71 -76.38 66.86
N LYS A 28 -46.50 -76.92 68.06
CA LYS A 28 -45.72 -78.16 68.25
C LYS A 28 -46.49 -79.39 67.77
N GLU A 29 -47.81 -79.40 67.92
CA GLU A 29 -48.67 -80.49 67.45
C GLU A 29 -48.81 -80.43 65.91
N TRP A 30 -48.84 -79.22 65.35
CA TRP A 30 -48.85 -78.98 63.90
C TRP A 30 -47.54 -79.43 63.21
N SER A 31 -46.39 -79.08 63.79
CA SER A 31 -45.08 -79.45 63.23
C SER A 31 -44.78 -80.95 63.36
N CYS A 32 -45.27 -81.63 64.41
CA CYS A 32 -45.11 -83.08 64.57
C CYS A 32 -46.00 -83.89 63.61
N LEU A 33 -47.18 -83.37 63.25
CA LEU A 33 -48.03 -83.93 62.19
C LEU A 33 -47.39 -83.73 60.80
N LEU A 34 -46.80 -82.58 60.54
CA LEU A 34 -46.13 -82.28 59.27
C LEU A 34 -44.88 -83.16 59.04
N SER A 35 -44.07 -83.39 60.08
CA SER A 35 -42.86 -84.23 59.98
C SER A 35 -43.16 -85.72 59.79
N LYS A 36 -44.34 -86.20 60.24
CA LYS A 36 -44.79 -87.59 60.04
C LYS A 36 -45.43 -87.82 58.67
N GLN A 37 -45.79 -86.76 57.92
CA GLN A 37 -46.43 -86.85 56.61
C GLN A 37 -45.50 -86.64 55.40
N LEU A 38 -44.23 -86.29 55.60
CA LEU A 38 -43.26 -86.16 54.50
C LEU A 38 -42.61 -87.51 54.17
N SER A 39 -42.85 -88.00 52.95
CA SER A 39 -42.31 -89.26 52.42
C SER A 39 -40.79 -89.19 52.24
N ASP A 40 -40.07 -90.28 52.54
CA ASP A 40 -38.61 -90.35 52.44
C ASP A 40 -38.07 -90.07 51.02
N SER A 41 -38.91 -90.22 49.99
CA SER A 41 -38.60 -89.82 48.61
C SER A 41 -38.37 -88.31 48.44
N GLN A 42 -39.16 -87.47 49.12
CA GLN A 42 -39.02 -86.01 49.06
C GLN A 42 -37.75 -85.54 49.77
N LYS A 43 -37.38 -86.18 50.90
CA LYS A 43 -36.12 -85.90 51.60
C LYS A 43 -34.90 -86.23 50.73
N ASN A 44 -34.96 -87.31 49.94
CA ASN A 44 -33.85 -87.70 49.06
C ASN A 44 -33.68 -86.75 47.85
N MET A 45 -34.79 -86.22 47.31
CA MET A 45 -34.75 -85.19 46.26
C MET A 45 -34.14 -83.88 46.77
N ASP A 46 -34.57 -83.40 47.94
CA ASP A 46 -34.02 -82.20 48.57
C ASP A 46 -32.50 -82.35 48.85
N MET A 47 -32.06 -83.55 49.25
CA MET A 47 -30.64 -83.84 49.45
C MET A 47 -29.84 -83.89 48.14
N ALA A 48 -30.43 -84.39 47.05
CA ALA A 48 -29.80 -84.37 45.73
C ALA A 48 -29.68 -82.96 45.16
N GLU A 49 -30.70 -82.12 45.35
CA GLU A 49 -30.67 -80.70 44.97
C GLU A 49 -29.64 -79.91 45.77
N ARG A 50 -29.55 -80.14 47.08
CA ARG A 50 -28.49 -79.53 47.93
C ARG A 50 -27.10 -79.93 47.45
N LYS A 51 -26.87 -81.20 47.13
CA LYS A 51 -25.58 -81.68 46.58
C LYS A 51 -25.26 -81.03 45.23
N ARG A 52 -26.22 -80.92 44.33
CA ARG A 52 -26.03 -80.20 43.04
C ARG A 52 -25.69 -78.75 43.26
N PHE A 53 -26.40 -78.07 44.16
CA PHE A 53 -26.13 -76.67 44.50
C PHE A 53 -24.73 -76.49 45.11
N GLU A 54 -24.31 -77.39 46.00
CA GLU A 54 -22.96 -77.39 46.57
C GLU A 54 -21.88 -77.65 45.50
N GLU A 55 -22.10 -78.60 44.59
CA GLU A 55 -21.18 -78.86 43.47
C GLU A 55 -21.08 -77.67 42.51
N GLU A 56 -22.20 -77.03 42.18
CA GLU A 56 -22.21 -75.81 41.37
C GLU A 56 -21.53 -74.65 42.07
N SER A 57 -21.73 -74.51 43.38
CA SER A 57 -21.06 -73.49 44.21
C SER A 57 -19.55 -73.73 44.25
N ARG A 58 -19.11 -74.98 44.42
CA ARG A 58 -17.68 -75.35 44.35
C ARG A 58 -17.10 -75.13 42.96
N LYS A 59 -17.84 -75.43 41.88
CA LYS A 59 -17.42 -75.15 40.50
C LYS A 59 -17.30 -73.65 40.24
N LYS A 60 -18.21 -72.83 40.79
CA LYS A 60 -18.14 -71.35 40.71
C LYS A 60 -16.89 -70.83 41.44
N LEU A 61 -16.69 -71.24 42.69
CA LEU A 61 -15.50 -70.88 43.47
C LEU A 61 -14.21 -71.32 42.79
N SER A 62 -14.16 -72.52 42.21
CA SER A 62 -13.00 -73.01 41.46
C SER A 62 -12.72 -72.17 40.20
N LYS A 63 -13.76 -71.76 39.46
CA LYS A 63 -13.62 -70.87 38.31
C LYS A 63 -13.15 -69.47 38.73
N GLU A 64 -13.67 -68.93 39.83
CA GLU A 64 -13.25 -67.64 40.39
C GLU A 64 -11.77 -67.69 40.80
N MET A 65 -11.35 -68.75 41.49
CA MET A 65 -9.94 -68.97 41.81
C MET A 65 -9.08 -69.10 40.56
N ALA A 66 -9.50 -69.88 39.56
CA ALA A 66 -8.77 -70.02 38.30
C ALA A 66 -8.65 -68.69 37.53
N ASN A 67 -9.63 -67.80 37.64
CA ASN A 67 -9.55 -66.46 37.06
C ASN A 67 -8.49 -65.58 37.73
N THR A 68 -8.19 -65.80 39.01
CA THR A 68 -7.13 -65.07 39.74
C THR A 68 -5.72 -65.59 39.47
N TRP A 69 -5.57 -66.73 38.78
CA TRP A 69 -4.26 -67.29 38.49
C TRP A 69 -3.64 -66.66 37.24
N ASP A 70 -2.54 -65.95 37.42
CA ASP A 70 -1.84 -65.25 36.34
C ASP A 70 -1.28 -66.20 35.26
N ASN A 71 -0.99 -67.45 35.62
CA ASN A 71 -0.38 -68.45 34.74
C ASN A 71 -1.37 -69.22 33.87
N THR A 72 -2.68 -68.90 33.92
CA THR A 72 -3.63 -69.50 32.99
C THR A 72 -3.39 -68.99 31.57
N VAL A 73 -3.61 -69.85 30.57
CA VAL A 73 -3.45 -69.49 29.15
C VAL A 73 -4.29 -68.24 28.77
N ILE A 74 -5.46 -68.09 29.39
CA ILE A 74 -6.36 -66.94 29.18
C ILE A 74 -5.74 -65.66 29.75
N ASN A 75 -5.23 -65.68 30.98
CA ASN A 75 -4.62 -64.49 31.60
C ASN A 75 -3.28 -64.12 30.94
N LEU A 76 -2.47 -65.10 30.52
CA LEU A 76 -1.27 -64.86 29.72
C LEU A 76 -1.60 -64.20 28.36
N ARG A 77 -2.69 -64.62 27.70
CA ARG A 77 -3.17 -63.97 26.46
C ARG A 77 -3.66 -62.55 26.72
N LYS A 78 -4.43 -62.32 27.80
CA LYS A 78 -4.88 -60.97 28.22
C LYS A 78 -3.68 -60.05 28.46
N ARG A 79 -2.70 -60.48 29.25
CA ARG A 79 -1.48 -59.71 29.52
C ARG A 79 -0.67 -59.41 28.25
N ARG A 80 -0.55 -60.36 27.32
CA ARG A 80 0.10 -60.11 26.02
C ARG A 80 -0.67 -59.10 25.17
N LEU A 81 -2.00 -59.13 25.20
CA LEU A 81 -2.83 -58.14 24.50
C LEU A 81 -2.72 -56.76 25.14
N GLU A 82 -2.71 -56.67 26.47
CA GLU A 82 -2.50 -55.43 27.22
C GLU A 82 -1.12 -54.82 26.91
N LEU A 83 -0.05 -55.62 26.97
CA LEU A 83 1.30 -55.15 26.58
C LEU A 83 1.37 -54.69 25.11
N ARG A 84 0.64 -55.35 24.20
CA ARG A 84 0.54 -54.89 22.80
C ARG A 84 -0.21 -53.57 22.70
N ARG A 85 -1.31 -53.40 23.45
CA ARG A 85 -2.06 -52.14 23.53
C ARG A 85 -1.21 -51.02 24.11
N GLU A 86 -0.47 -51.28 25.18
CA GLU A 86 0.46 -50.31 25.78
C GLU A 86 1.57 -49.91 24.81
N ARG A 87 2.15 -50.87 24.08
CA ARG A 87 3.15 -50.58 23.04
C ARG A 87 2.56 -49.76 21.90
N ALA A 88 1.37 -50.10 21.43
CA ALA A 88 0.67 -49.34 20.39
C ALA A 88 0.37 -47.91 20.87
N ALA A 89 -0.15 -47.75 22.10
CA ALA A 89 -0.44 -46.46 22.70
C ALA A 89 0.83 -45.60 22.88
N LYS A 90 1.95 -46.20 23.30
CA LYS A 90 3.26 -45.51 23.36
C LYS A 90 3.72 -45.06 21.99
N LEU A 91 3.67 -45.93 20.98
CA LEU A 91 4.04 -45.58 19.61
C LEU A 91 3.14 -44.47 19.02
N GLU A 92 1.84 -44.49 19.31
CA GLU A 92 0.90 -43.42 18.91
C GLU A 92 1.19 -42.12 19.65
N ALA A 93 1.49 -42.16 20.95
CA ALA A 93 1.90 -40.99 21.72
C ALA A 93 3.19 -40.38 21.16
N ASP A 94 4.21 -41.20 20.87
CA ASP A 94 5.48 -40.76 20.28
C ASP A 94 5.30 -40.19 18.86
N ARG A 95 4.41 -40.78 18.06
CA ARG A 95 4.05 -40.23 16.74
C ARG A 95 3.35 -38.89 16.88
N ARG A 96 2.42 -38.76 17.83
CA ARG A 96 1.70 -37.51 18.09
C ARG A 96 2.64 -36.43 18.61
N GLN A 97 3.58 -36.76 19.49
CA GLN A 97 4.59 -35.83 19.98
C GLN A 97 5.49 -35.34 18.83
N ARG A 98 5.99 -36.24 17.99
CA ARG A 98 6.77 -35.87 16.80
C ARG A 98 5.99 -34.97 15.86
N TYR A 99 4.73 -35.31 15.55
CA TYR A 99 3.86 -34.47 14.73
C TYR A 99 3.68 -33.06 15.32
N LEU A 100 3.48 -32.96 16.64
CA LEU A 100 3.36 -31.66 17.30
C LEU A 100 4.67 -30.87 17.29
N GLN A 101 5.83 -31.53 17.38
CA GLN A 101 7.14 -30.89 17.27
C GLN A 101 7.37 -30.36 15.85
N THR A 102 7.22 -31.21 14.83
CA THR A 102 7.36 -30.79 13.43
C THR A 102 6.40 -29.66 13.08
N ARG A 103 5.15 -29.71 13.56
CA ARG A 103 4.19 -28.62 13.33
C ARG A 103 4.61 -27.31 14.00
N LYS A 104 5.26 -27.37 15.16
CA LYS A 104 5.82 -26.16 15.80
C LYS A 104 6.98 -25.61 14.98
N GLU A 105 7.90 -26.47 14.56
CA GLU A 105 9.04 -26.09 13.71
C GLU A 105 8.58 -25.46 12.39
N GLU A 106 7.61 -26.07 11.70
CA GLU A 106 7.00 -25.53 10.48
C GLU A 106 6.35 -24.15 10.70
N VAL A 107 5.66 -23.97 11.83
CA VAL A 107 5.07 -22.67 12.20
C VAL A 107 6.16 -21.65 12.46
N ASP A 108 7.22 -22.01 13.20
CA ASP A 108 8.34 -21.11 13.51
C ASP A 108 9.12 -20.72 12.24
N GLU A 109 9.37 -21.67 11.33
CA GLU A 109 9.96 -21.41 10.03
C GLU A 109 9.07 -20.50 9.17
N SER A 110 7.77 -20.79 9.13
CA SER A 110 6.80 -19.96 8.41
C SER A 110 6.73 -18.54 8.97
N LEU A 111 6.85 -18.38 10.29
CA LEU A 111 6.91 -17.07 10.96
C LEU A 111 8.19 -16.32 10.57
N LYS A 112 9.36 -16.98 10.62
CA LYS A 112 10.64 -16.40 10.18
C LYS A 112 10.60 -15.93 8.73
N ILE A 113 10.12 -16.78 7.82
CA ILE A 113 10.00 -16.43 6.39
C ILE A 113 9.07 -15.22 6.22
N ARG A 114 7.96 -15.18 6.97
CA ARG A 114 7.02 -14.05 6.93
C ARG A 114 7.64 -12.77 7.47
N GLU A 115 8.42 -12.84 8.54
CA GLU A 115 9.14 -11.70 9.13
C GLU A 115 10.21 -11.17 8.18
N GLU A 116 11.03 -12.04 7.60
CA GLU A 116 12.01 -11.66 6.58
C GLU A 116 11.35 -11.01 5.35
N ALA A 117 10.23 -11.56 4.89
CA ALA A 117 9.47 -10.98 3.78
C ALA A 117 8.96 -9.58 4.15
N LYS A 118 8.40 -9.40 5.35
CA LYS A 118 7.97 -8.09 5.86
C LYS A 118 9.12 -7.11 5.91
N GLU A 119 10.29 -7.51 6.42
CA GLU A 119 11.47 -6.66 6.46
C GLU A 119 11.94 -6.22 5.07
N ARG A 120 11.96 -7.14 4.10
CA ARG A 120 12.33 -6.81 2.71
C ARG A 120 11.34 -5.83 2.08
N ILE A 121 10.05 -6.04 2.29
CA ILE A 121 9.00 -5.11 1.82
C ILE A 121 9.21 -3.73 2.45
N ARG A 122 9.38 -3.65 3.77
CA ARG A 122 9.62 -2.40 4.51
C ARG A 122 10.87 -1.68 4.01
N LYS A 123 12.02 -2.36 3.91
CA LYS A 123 13.27 -1.79 3.34
C LYS A 123 13.11 -1.36 1.88
N GLY A 124 12.14 -1.94 1.17
CA GLY A 124 11.74 -1.56 -0.19
C GLY A 124 10.90 -0.28 -0.27
N GLN A 125 10.31 0.20 0.82
CA GLN A 125 9.51 1.42 0.85
C GLN A 125 10.40 2.66 0.79
N ASP A 126 9.90 3.72 0.16
CA ASP A 126 10.68 4.94 -0.09
C ASP A 126 11.09 5.64 1.21
N ASN A 127 10.24 5.62 2.24
CA ASN A 127 10.54 6.18 3.56
C ASN A 127 11.76 5.50 4.21
N TYR A 128 11.78 4.17 4.21
CA TYR A 128 12.92 3.39 4.72
C TYR A 128 14.17 3.56 3.87
N ARG A 129 14.03 3.61 2.54
CA ARG A 129 15.15 3.89 1.63
C ARG A 129 15.79 5.24 1.90
N ASN A 130 14.97 6.28 2.11
CA ASN A 130 15.44 7.61 2.46
C ASN A 130 16.16 7.61 3.81
N LEU A 131 15.63 6.88 4.79
CA LEU A 131 16.26 6.73 6.10
C LEU A 131 17.62 6.02 5.98
N ILE A 132 17.69 4.88 5.30
CA ILE A 132 18.95 4.14 5.07
C ILE A 132 19.96 4.99 4.29
N SER A 133 19.49 5.73 3.27
CA SER A 133 20.32 6.66 2.51
C SER A 133 20.92 7.76 3.41
N SER A 134 20.14 8.30 4.34
CA SER A 134 20.63 9.29 5.31
C SER A 134 21.69 8.74 6.26
N VAL A 135 21.56 7.47 6.66
CA VAL A 135 22.57 6.77 7.49
C VAL A 135 23.88 6.61 6.71
N ARG A 136 23.81 6.20 5.44
CA ARG A 136 25.00 6.11 4.55
C ARG A 136 25.63 7.49 4.36
N PHE A 137 24.82 8.52 4.17
CA PHE A 137 25.33 9.88 4.05
C PHE A 137 26.02 10.35 5.34
N ALA A 138 25.50 9.99 6.51
CA ALA A 138 26.16 10.26 7.79
C ALA A 138 27.51 9.53 7.93
N GLU A 139 27.63 8.29 7.44
CA GLU A 139 28.92 7.58 7.37
C GLU A 139 29.93 8.33 6.48
N VAL A 140 29.50 8.79 5.30
CA VAL A 140 30.34 9.56 4.38
C VAL A 140 30.83 10.85 5.03
N LEU A 141 29.96 11.56 5.77
CA LEU A 141 30.36 12.77 6.51
C LEU A 141 31.40 12.47 7.58
N LYS A 142 31.23 11.37 8.35
CA LYS A 142 32.23 10.94 9.33
C LYS A 142 33.58 10.64 8.66
N GLN A 143 33.58 9.87 7.58
CA GLN A 143 34.80 9.58 6.82
C GLN A 143 35.45 10.85 6.27
N ARG A 144 34.63 11.82 5.84
CA ARG A 144 35.13 13.11 5.35
C ARG A 144 35.80 13.91 6.46
N GLU A 145 35.26 13.91 7.67
CA GLU A 145 35.92 14.53 8.83
C GLU A 145 37.26 13.89 9.15
N GLU A 146 37.34 12.55 9.08
CA GLU A 146 38.59 11.81 9.26
C GLU A 146 39.62 12.15 8.17
N GLN A 147 39.21 12.22 6.90
CA GLN A 147 40.06 12.69 5.80
C GLN A 147 40.55 14.12 6.02
N MET A 148 39.69 15.01 6.50
CA MET A 148 40.07 16.40 6.78
C MET A 148 41.09 16.49 7.91
N LYS A 149 40.95 15.67 8.97
CA LYS A 149 41.94 15.56 10.05
C LYS A 149 43.27 15.03 9.51
N PHE A 150 43.24 13.98 8.70
CA PHE A 150 44.43 13.41 8.08
C PHE A 150 45.15 14.42 7.17
N ASN A 151 44.41 15.13 6.31
CA ASN A 151 45.00 16.15 5.44
C ASN A 151 45.60 17.33 6.23
N LYS A 152 45.00 17.72 7.37
CA LYS A 152 45.61 18.71 8.26
C LYS A 152 46.94 18.21 8.83
N SER A 153 46.99 16.97 9.32
CA SER A 153 48.25 16.39 9.80
C SER A 153 49.31 16.27 8.70
N LEU A 154 48.93 15.96 7.45
CA LEU A 154 49.87 15.95 6.33
C LEU A 154 50.44 17.34 6.04
N ARG A 155 49.59 18.38 6.02
CA ARG A 155 50.04 19.77 5.84
C ARG A 155 50.98 20.20 6.96
N GLU A 156 50.67 19.88 8.21
CA GLU A 156 51.56 20.18 9.34
C GLU A 156 52.94 19.53 9.19
N ILE A 157 53.01 18.31 8.64
CA ILE A 157 54.28 17.63 8.34
C ILE A 157 55.00 18.28 7.15
N GLU A 158 54.28 18.69 6.10
CA GLU A 158 54.84 19.40 4.95
C GLU A 158 55.41 20.76 5.37
N ASP A 159 54.66 21.54 6.15
CA ASP A 159 55.09 22.84 6.70
C ASP A 159 56.34 22.68 7.56
N GLN A 160 56.44 21.61 8.37
CA GLN A 160 57.65 21.31 9.15
C GLN A 160 58.85 20.99 8.26
N LYS A 161 58.66 20.20 7.20
CA LYS A 161 59.74 19.89 6.24
C LYS A 161 60.19 21.12 5.45
N GLU A 162 59.25 21.96 5.03
CA GLU A 162 59.56 23.23 4.37
C GLU A 162 60.34 24.17 5.30
N PHE A 163 59.96 24.21 6.58
CA PHE A 163 60.69 24.97 7.60
C PHE A 163 62.13 24.45 7.78
N GLU A 164 62.31 23.13 7.93
CA GLU A 164 63.64 22.51 8.04
C GLU A 164 64.51 22.77 6.80
N TYR A 165 63.93 22.67 5.60
CA TYR A 165 64.62 22.97 4.35
C TYR A 165 64.98 24.46 4.23
N ALA A 166 64.07 25.37 4.62
CA ALA A 166 64.37 26.79 4.64
C ALA A 166 65.49 27.11 5.64
N GLU A 167 65.55 26.43 6.79
CA GLU A 167 66.67 26.55 7.72
C GLU A 167 67.99 26.03 7.15
N SER A 168 67.99 24.89 6.43
CA SER A 168 69.22 24.38 5.80
C SER A 168 69.72 25.36 4.74
N VAL A 169 68.85 25.86 3.86
CA VAL A 169 69.23 26.87 2.86
C VAL A 169 69.76 28.15 3.53
N ARG A 170 69.16 28.59 4.64
CA ARG A 170 69.68 29.75 5.40
C ARG A 170 71.06 29.48 5.99
N LYS A 171 71.36 28.25 6.42
CA LYS A 171 72.70 27.87 6.89
C LYS A 171 73.69 27.87 5.74
N ASP A 172 73.36 27.23 4.61
CA ASP A 172 74.21 27.17 3.42
C ASP A 172 74.54 28.59 2.89
N VAL A 173 73.56 29.49 2.87
CA VAL A 173 73.78 30.89 2.47
C VAL A 173 74.73 31.62 3.44
N LYS A 174 74.60 31.39 4.74
CA LYS A 174 75.52 31.97 5.74
C LYS A 174 76.93 31.43 5.57
N GLU A 175 77.08 30.11 5.40
CA GLU A 175 78.37 29.46 5.17
C GLU A 175 79.04 30.01 3.90
N PHE A 176 78.29 30.13 2.80
CA PHE A 176 78.78 30.72 1.56
C PHE A 176 79.22 32.19 1.73
N LEU A 177 78.46 33.00 2.47
CA LEU A 177 78.84 34.39 2.74
C LEU A 177 80.11 34.48 3.60
N ASP A 178 80.26 33.61 4.60
CA ASP A 178 81.45 33.54 5.43
C ASP A 178 82.68 33.10 4.62
N GLU A 179 82.52 32.13 3.71
CA GLU A 179 83.57 31.72 2.77
C GLU A 179 83.95 32.85 1.82
N GLN A 180 82.98 33.55 1.23
CA GLN A 180 83.22 34.73 0.40
C GLN A 180 83.94 35.83 1.16
N CYS A 181 83.58 36.06 2.43
CA CYS A 181 84.26 37.03 3.28
C CYS A 181 85.71 36.62 3.52
N LYS A 182 85.98 35.36 3.88
CA LYS A 182 87.33 34.83 4.05
C LYS A 182 88.16 34.93 2.77
N GLN A 183 87.59 34.57 1.61
CA GLN A 183 88.26 34.69 0.32
C GLN A 183 88.60 36.15 -0.01
N LYS A 184 87.67 37.09 0.22
CA LYS A 184 87.94 38.53 0.04
C LYS A 184 89.04 39.03 0.96
N MET A 185 89.02 38.63 2.23
CA MET A 185 90.08 38.97 3.19
C MET A 185 91.45 38.44 2.72
N CYS A 186 91.54 37.18 2.31
CA CYS A 186 92.78 36.62 1.76
C CYS A 186 93.26 37.35 0.50
N LEU A 187 92.35 37.66 -0.44
CA LEU A 187 92.68 38.41 -1.65
C LEU A 187 93.13 39.85 -1.33
N GLU A 188 92.55 40.51 -0.33
CA GLU A 188 93.01 41.82 0.12
C GLU A 188 94.42 41.74 0.75
N GLU A 189 94.69 40.71 1.54
CA GLU A 189 96.03 40.48 2.09
C GLU A 189 97.07 40.21 1.00
N GLU A 190 96.74 39.40 -0.01
CA GLU A 190 97.60 39.17 -1.18
C GLU A 190 97.82 40.45 -1.99
N LYS A 191 96.76 41.24 -2.25
CA LYS A 191 96.89 42.55 -2.92
C LYS A 191 97.79 43.49 -2.13
N ARG A 192 97.68 43.52 -0.80
CA ARG A 192 98.57 44.33 0.06
C ARG A 192 100.02 43.87 -0.04
N ARG A 193 100.27 42.55 -0.08
CA ARG A 193 101.62 41.99 -0.28
C ARG A 193 102.19 42.37 -1.65
N LEU A 194 101.44 42.12 -2.72
CA LEU A 194 101.84 42.48 -4.09
C LEU A 194 102.06 43.98 -4.27
N PHE A 195 101.24 44.81 -3.62
CA PHE A 195 101.42 46.26 -3.63
C PHE A 195 102.73 46.67 -2.94
N ALA A 196 103.05 46.07 -1.80
CA ALA A 196 104.32 46.32 -1.09
C ALA A 196 105.54 45.88 -1.93
N GLU A 197 105.46 44.72 -2.60
CA GLU A 197 106.50 44.24 -3.53
C GLU A 197 106.65 45.17 -4.75
N SER A 198 105.54 45.63 -5.32
CA SER A 198 105.54 46.58 -6.44
C SER A 198 106.17 47.91 -6.04
N GLN A 199 105.88 48.40 -4.83
CA GLN A 199 106.46 49.63 -4.30
C GLN A 199 107.99 49.52 -4.14
N GLN A 200 108.48 48.37 -3.65
CA GLN A 200 109.92 48.11 -3.60
C GLN A 200 110.57 48.06 -5.00
N GLN A 201 109.88 47.49 -6.00
CA GLN A 201 110.34 47.50 -7.39
C GLN A 201 110.37 48.91 -7.98
N PHE A 202 109.37 49.75 -7.68
CA PHE A 202 109.37 51.15 -8.09
C PHE A 202 110.55 51.91 -7.48
N ASP A 203 110.82 51.76 -6.19
CA ASP A 203 111.94 52.42 -5.53
C ASP A 203 113.30 52.01 -6.13
N GLN A 204 113.47 50.72 -6.45
CA GLN A 204 114.64 50.21 -7.17
C GLN A 204 114.74 50.79 -8.59
N SER A 205 113.62 50.89 -9.31
CA SER A 205 113.57 51.48 -10.66
C SER A 205 113.88 52.98 -10.65
N PHE A 206 113.39 53.74 -9.65
CA PHE A 206 113.73 55.15 -9.48
C PHE A 206 115.23 55.35 -9.24
N ALA A 207 115.84 54.53 -8.38
CA ALA A 207 117.28 54.57 -8.14
C ALA A 207 118.09 54.25 -9.41
N GLN A 208 117.67 53.26 -10.21
CA GLN A 208 118.29 52.94 -11.49
C GLN A 208 118.10 54.06 -12.53
N ARG A 209 116.93 54.70 -12.56
CA ARG A 209 116.62 55.81 -13.47
C ARG A 209 117.45 57.04 -13.15
N GLU A 210 117.67 57.38 -11.88
CA GLU A 210 118.59 58.45 -11.50
C GLU A 210 120.03 58.17 -11.94
N GLN A 211 120.50 56.93 -11.78
CA GLN A 211 121.83 56.52 -12.25
C GLN A 211 121.93 56.58 -13.78
N TYR A 212 120.86 56.19 -14.49
CA TYR A 212 120.79 56.28 -15.94
C TYR A 212 120.76 57.72 -16.44
N ILE A 213 119.98 58.61 -15.81
CA ILE A 213 119.92 60.04 -16.18
C ILE A 213 121.30 60.69 -16.04
N LYS A 214 122.06 60.37 -14.99
CA LYS A 214 123.44 60.87 -14.82
C LYS A 214 124.35 60.42 -15.96
N LYS A 215 124.29 59.14 -16.35
CA LYS A 215 125.06 58.59 -17.48
C LYS A 215 124.61 59.17 -18.83
N LYS A 216 123.30 59.40 -19.01
CA LYS A 216 122.75 59.99 -20.24
C LYS A 216 123.15 61.45 -20.39
N LEU A 217 123.22 62.22 -19.31
CA LEU A 217 123.68 63.61 -19.38
C LEU A 217 125.15 63.71 -19.82
N GLU A 218 125.96 62.70 -19.49
CA GLU A 218 127.35 62.58 -19.95
C GLU A 218 127.41 62.19 -21.43
N GLN A 219 126.56 61.26 -21.89
CA GLN A 219 126.46 60.84 -23.29
C GLN A 219 125.85 61.90 -24.21
N GLU A 220 124.84 62.66 -23.77
CA GLU A 220 124.23 63.74 -24.56
C GLU A 220 125.21 64.90 -24.82
N ARG A 221 126.26 65.06 -24.00
CA ARG A 221 127.36 65.97 -24.32
C ARG A 221 128.22 65.45 -25.48
N GLU A 222 128.36 64.14 -25.62
CA GLU A 222 129.14 63.49 -26.67
C GLU A 222 128.33 63.36 -27.98
N ASP A 223 127.02 63.08 -27.88
CA ASP A 223 126.12 62.88 -29.03
C ASP A 223 125.67 64.18 -29.70
N ASN A 224 125.58 65.31 -28.98
CA ASN A 224 125.33 66.61 -29.62
C ASN A 224 126.45 67.00 -30.61
N ILE A 225 127.65 66.44 -30.45
CA ILE A 225 128.76 66.59 -31.40
C ILE A 225 128.55 65.67 -32.63
N HIS A 226 127.83 64.56 -32.49
CA HIS A 226 127.54 63.58 -33.53
C HIS A 226 126.31 63.93 -34.38
N ILE A 227 125.20 64.33 -33.75
CA ILE A 227 123.90 64.61 -34.39
C ILE A 227 124.00 65.73 -35.43
N HIS A 228 124.91 66.69 -35.24
CA HIS A 228 125.14 67.73 -36.25
C HIS A 228 125.64 67.17 -37.60
N ARG A 229 126.17 65.94 -37.64
CA ARG A 229 126.57 65.25 -38.89
C ARG A 229 125.45 64.46 -39.55
N GLU A 230 124.53 63.88 -38.78
CA GLU A 230 123.51 62.96 -39.29
C GLU A 230 122.25 63.66 -39.81
N THR A 231 121.92 64.85 -39.31
CA THR A 231 120.77 65.64 -39.82
C THR A 231 120.87 66.00 -41.30
N LEU A 232 122.05 65.87 -41.91
CA LEU A 232 122.24 66.06 -43.35
C LEU A 232 121.82 64.85 -44.20
N GLN A 233 121.52 63.68 -43.61
CA GLN A 233 121.20 62.44 -44.34
C GLN A 233 119.70 62.04 -44.36
N GLU A 234 118.89 62.47 -43.39
CA GLU A 234 117.50 61.97 -43.25
C GLU A 234 116.45 62.70 -44.12
N GLU A 235 116.75 63.88 -44.66
CA GLU A 235 115.81 64.63 -45.50
C GLU A 235 115.48 63.92 -46.83
N GLU A 236 116.25 62.90 -47.22
CA GLU A 236 116.14 62.24 -48.53
C GLU A 236 115.13 61.07 -48.57
N ASN A 237 114.83 60.42 -47.42
CA ASN A 237 114.05 59.16 -47.39
C ASN A 237 112.52 59.32 -47.21
N ALA A 238 112.03 60.46 -46.71
CA ALA A 238 110.63 60.60 -46.29
C ALA A 238 109.58 60.67 -47.42
N ARG A 239 109.97 60.75 -48.70
CA ARG A 239 109.04 61.01 -49.81
C ARG A 239 108.26 59.79 -50.36
N ILE A 240 108.58 58.56 -49.97
CA ILE A 240 108.15 57.35 -50.72
C ILE A 240 106.91 56.61 -50.14
N GLU A 241 106.57 56.76 -48.86
CA GLU A 241 105.61 55.83 -48.21
C GLU A 241 104.10 56.20 -48.26
N ALA A 242 103.72 57.43 -48.59
CA ALA A 242 102.37 57.93 -48.32
C ALA A 242 101.24 57.44 -49.27
N GLU A 243 101.54 56.92 -50.48
CA GLU A 243 100.52 56.69 -51.52
C GLU A 243 99.64 55.43 -51.36
N LYS A 244 100.01 54.43 -50.54
CA LYS A 244 99.37 53.09 -50.58
C LYS A 244 98.03 52.92 -49.82
N LYS A 245 97.61 53.82 -48.92
CA LYS A 245 96.53 53.55 -47.94
C LYS A 245 95.08 53.87 -48.38
N ARG A 246 94.82 54.49 -49.54
CA ARG A 246 93.49 55.05 -49.88
C ARG A 246 92.44 54.10 -50.48
N GLN A 247 92.77 52.88 -50.94
CA GLN A 247 91.85 52.08 -51.78
C GLN A 247 90.90 51.11 -51.05
N HIS A 248 91.05 50.88 -49.74
CA HIS A 248 90.39 49.73 -49.07
C HIS A 248 88.96 49.98 -48.52
N VAL A 249 88.50 51.24 -48.40
CA VAL A 249 87.31 51.61 -47.60
C VAL A 249 85.96 51.58 -48.38
N MET A 250 85.97 51.41 -49.70
CA MET A 250 84.78 51.66 -50.55
C MET A 250 83.79 50.48 -50.67
N ASN A 251 84.16 49.25 -50.31
CA ASN A 251 83.38 48.05 -50.68
C ASN A 251 82.26 47.65 -49.69
N ASP A 252 82.31 48.06 -48.42
CA ASP A 252 81.44 47.50 -47.36
C ASP A 252 80.01 48.08 -47.31
N VAL A 253 79.70 49.15 -48.05
CA VAL A 253 78.42 49.89 -47.92
C VAL A 253 77.24 49.28 -48.72
N ILE A 254 77.50 48.38 -49.68
CA ILE A 254 76.50 47.96 -50.68
C ILE A 254 75.60 46.78 -50.22
N GLU A 255 76.03 45.95 -49.28
CA GLU A 255 75.35 44.68 -48.96
C GLU A 255 74.13 44.82 -48.01
N ASN A 256 74.09 45.81 -47.13
CA ASN A 256 73.06 45.93 -46.09
C ASN A 256 71.66 46.37 -46.57
N ARG A 257 71.52 46.84 -47.83
CA ARG A 257 70.24 47.42 -48.32
C ARG A 257 69.21 46.40 -48.83
N LYS A 258 69.61 45.15 -49.10
CA LYS A 258 68.74 44.13 -49.73
C LYS A 258 67.87 43.31 -48.77
N MET A 259 68.24 43.20 -47.49
CA MET A 259 67.60 42.30 -46.52
C MET A 259 66.25 42.80 -45.96
N ILE A 260 65.92 44.09 -46.09
CA ILE A 260 64.76 44.70 -45.42
C ILE A 260 63.45 44.55 -46.24
N GLU A 261 63.52 44.37 -47.56
CA GLU A 261 62.33 44.34 -48.43
C GLU A 261 61.58 42.99 -48.44
N GLU A 262 62.20 41.89 -48.01
CA GLU A 262 61.60 40.55 -48.07
C GLU A 262 60.63 40.25 -46.91
N GLN A 263 60.83 40.83 -45.73
CA GLN A 263 60.01 40.54 -44.54
C GLN A 263 58.61 41.18 -44.55
N ALA A 264 58.37 42.20 -45.39
CA ALA A 264 57.10 42.92 -45.42
C ALA A 264 55.97 42.19 -46.18
N LYS A 265 56.29 41.18 -47.00
CA LYS A 265 55.29 40.49 -47.87
C LYS A 265 54.54 39.35 -47.19
N ILE A 266 55.10 38.75 -46.12
CA ILE A 266 54.53 37.55 -45.49
C ILE A 266 53.33 37.89 -44.59
N LYS A 267 53.35 39.04 -43.89
CA LYS A 267 52.30 39.40 -42.91
C LYS A 267 50.93 39.73 -43.49
N ARG A 268 50.83 40.03 -44.79
CA ARG A 268 49.54 40.39 -45.43
C ARG A 268 48.66 39.19 -45.79
N LEU A 269 49.22 37.98 -45.85
CA LEU A 269 48.48 36.78 -46.26
C LEU A 269 47.76 36.09 -45.07
N GLU A 270 48.24 36.28 -43.84
CA GLU A 270 47.63 35.66 -42.65
C GLU A 270 46.31 36.34 -42.22
N GLU A 271 46.16 37.65 -42.45
CA GLU A 271 44.96 38.41 -42.07
C GLU A 271 43.71 38.07 -42.94
N GLU A 272 43.89 37.60 -44.19
CA GLU A 272 42.79 37.27 -45.10
C GLU A 272 42.16 35.88 -44.82
N GLU A 273 42.86 34.98 -44.13
CA GLU A 273 42.36 33.64 -43.79
C GLU A 273 41.43 33.65 -42.57
N GLU A 274 41.69 34.52 -41.59
CA GLU A 274 40.90 34.60 -40.35
C GLU A 274 39.48 35.18 -40.58
N ASP A 275 39.33 36.13 -41.51
CA ASP A 275 38.05 36.77 -41.81
C ASP A 275 37.06 35.86 -42.56
N ASN A 276 37.56 34.85 -43.29
CA ASN A 276 36.72 33.89 -44.00
C ASN A 276 36.13 32.81 -43.09
N ALA A 277 36.81 32.45 -41.99
CA ALA A 277 36.32 31.48 -41.02
C ALA A 277 35.10 32.00 -40.21
N ILE A 278 35.05 33.31 -39.93
CA ILE A 278 33.98 33.94 -39.14
C ILE A 278 32.64 33.99 -39.92
N ARG A 279 32.68 34.14 -41.26
CA ARG A 279 31.47 34.22 -42.11
C ARG A 279 30.71 32.91 -42.23
N ILE A 280 31.40 31.76 -42.20
CA ILE A 280 30.80 30.43 -42.34
C ILE A 280 30.01 30.03 -41.07
N HIS A 281 30.49 30.40 -39.88
CA HIS A 281 29.82 30.10 -38.61
C HIS A 281 28.54 30.92 -38.38
N ALA A 282 28.43 32.13 -38.94
CA ALA A 282 27.22 32.95 -38.85
C ALA A 282 26.06 32.42 -39.72
N ALA A 283 26.36 31.80 -40.87
CA ALA A 283 25.37 31.27 -41.79
C ALA A 283 24.68 29.98 -41.27
N THR A 284 25.43 29.13 -40.56
CA THR A 284 24.92 27.85 -40.02
C THR A 284 23.95 28.03 -38.85
N LYS A 285 24.18 29.01 -37.95
CA LYS A 285 23.26 29.32 -36.84
C LYS A 285 21.90 29.87 -37.31
N LYS A 286 21.84 30.65 -38.40
CA LYS A 286 20.56 31.14 -38.97
C LYS A 286 19.69 30.03 -39.60
N ARG A 287 20.30 28.94 -40.09
CA ARG A 287 19.57 27.80 -40.71
C ARG A 287 18.87 26.92 -39.66
N ILE A 288 19.47 26.73 -38.48
CA ILE A 288 18.93 25.89 -37.40
C ILE A 288 17.72 26.56 -36.71
N ALA A 289 17.67 27.90 -36.64
CA ALA A 289 16.55 28.63 -36.05
C ALA A 289 15.26 28.58 -36.90
N ARG A 290 15.37 28.51 -38.23
CA ARG A 290 14.19 28.42 -39.14
C ARG A 290 13.51 27.05 -39.10
N LEU A 291 14.25 25.97 -38.85
CA LEU A 291 13.70 24.61 -38.77
C LEU A 291 12.88 24.34 -37.50
N ARG A 292 13.15 25.04 -36.39
CA ARG A 292 12.36 24.89 -35.14
C ARG A 292 10.99 25.57 -35.23
N LYS A 293 10.90 26.72 -35.89
CA LYS A 293 9.66 27.50 -36.03
C LYS A 293 8.61 26.83 -36.95
N ASN A 294 9.03 26.06 -37.94
CA ASN A 294 8.12 25.37 -38.86
C ASN A 294 7.52 24.08 -38.26
N LYS A 295 8.17 23.46 -37.26
CA LYS A 295 7.71 22.20 -36.63
C LYS A 295 6.62 22.42 -35.56
N GLU A 296 6.53 23.62 -34.99
CA GLU A 296 5.53 23.99 -33.99
C GLU A 296 4.17 24.38 -34.61
N LEU A 297 4.17 24.92 -35.85
CA LEU A 297 2.94 25.28 -36.58
C LEU A 297 2.16 24.05 -37.08
N GLU A 298 2.84 23.02 -37.58
CA GLU A 298 2.20 21.78 -38.07
C GLU A 298 1.49 20.95 -36.98
N MET A 299 1.87 21.13 -35.71
CA MET A 299 1.25 20.43 -34.57
C MET A 299 -0.03 21.11 -34.08
N HIS A 300 -0.24 22.40 -34.40
CA HIS A 300 -1.40 23.18 -33.95
C HIS A 300 -2.60 23.08 -34.90
N GLU A 301 -2.37 22.85 -36.20
CA GLU A 301 -3.44 22.71 -37.21
C GLU A 301 -4.16 21.35 -37.13
N LYS A 302 -3.44 20.26 -36.82
CA LYS A 302 -4.03 18.90 -36.68
C LYS A 302 -4.97 18.72 -35.47
N ALA A 303 -4.96 19.66 -34.52
CA ALA A 303 -5.82 19.64 -33.34
C ALA A 303 -7.18 20.33 -33.54
N GLN A 304 -7.34 21.18 -34.56
CA GLN A 304 -8.58 21.93 -34.84
C GLN A 304 -9.55 21.18 -35.79
N GLU A 305 -9.06 20.29 -36.65
CA GLU A 305 -9.91 19.50 -37.57
C GLU A 305 -10.74 18.41 -36.86
N ARG A 306 -10.30 17.88 -35.71
CA ARG A 306 -11.04 16.84 -34.96
C ARG A 306 -12.28 17.34 -34.22
N ARG A 307 -12.44 18.66 -34.01
CA ARG A 307 -13.59 19.24 -33.27
C ARG A 307 -14.75 19.66 -34.17
N LYS A 308 -14.54 19.81 -35.48
CA LYS A 308 -15.60 20.24 -36.43
C LYS A 308 -16.49 19.08 -36.90
N ASN A 309 -15.98 17.85 -36.98
CA ASN A 309 -16.74 16.70 -37.50
C ASN A 309 -17.80 16.11 -36.55
N ILE A 310 -17.96 16.59 -35.31
CA ILE A 310 -18.96 16.08 -34.34
C ILE A 310 -20.19 16.99 -34.25
N SER A 311 -20.12 18.22 -34.78
CA SER A 311 -21.22 19.20 -34.66
C SER A 311 -22.27 19.13 -35.77
N ASP A 312 -21.97 18.50 -36.92
CA ASP A 312 -22.79 18.63 -38.14
C ASP A 312 -23.76 17.46 -38.38
N GLN A 313 -23.84 16.45 -37.49
CA GLN A 313 -24.71 15.26 -37.68
C GLN A 313 -25.97 15.21 -36.78
N LEU A 314 -26.20 16.20 -35.90
CA LEU A 314 -27.31 16.18 -34.91
C LEU A 314 -28.48 17.14 -35.20
N HIS A 315 -28.44 17.89 -36.31
CA HIS A 315 -29.44 18.94 -36.59
C HIS A 315 -30.38 18.67 -37.78
N SER A 316 -30.34 17.50 -38.43
CA SER A 316 -31.15 17.21 -39.63
C SER A 316 -32.31 16.23 -39.47
N GLU A 317 -32.58 15.66 -38.28
CA GLU A 317 -33.57 14.57 -38.13
C GLU A 317 -34.82 14.88 -37.26
N ALA A 318 -35.01 16.13 -36.78
CA ALA A 318 -36.02 16.42 -35.75
C ALA A 318 -37.27 17.23 -36.19
N ALA A 319 -37.48 17.54 -37.48
CA ALA A 319 -38.47 18.56 -37.87
C ALA A 319 -39.62 18.15 -38.82
N GLU A 320 -39.75 16.90 -39.30
CA GLU A 320 -40.68 16.59 -40.42
C GLU A 320 -41.85 15.61 -40.12
N ILE A 321 -42.10 15.19 -38.87
CA ILE A 321 -43.07 14.09 -38.59
C ILE A 321 -44.46 14.55 -38.10
N GLU A 322 -44.68 15.79 -37.65
CA GLU A 322 -45.93 16.16 -36.94
C GLU A 322 -47.14 16.66 -37.80
N GLU A 323 -47.03 16.88 -39.11
CA GLU A 323 -48.09 17.60 -39.85
C GLU A 323 -49.13 16.75 -40.62
N ARG A 324 -49.10 15.40 -40.61
CA ARG A 324 -49.90 14.59 -41.57
C ARG A 324 -51.19 13.93 -41.07
N GLU A 325 -51.52 13.90 -39.77
CA GLU A 325 -52.58 13.00 -39.24
C GLU A 325 -54.02 13.59 -39.13
N ASN A 326 -54.26 14.88 -39.43
CA ASN A 326 -55.54 15.54 -39.08
C ASN A 326 -56.65 15.63 -40.16
N ARG A 327 -56.82 14.69 -41.12
CA ARG A 327 -57.82 14.86 -42.24
C ARG A 327 -58.93 13.80 -42.45
N ILE A 328 -59.22 12.89 -41.50
CA ILE A 328 -60.17 11.77 -41.69
C ILE A 328 -61.67 12.03 -41.32
N LEU A 329 -62.08 13.17 -40.76
CA LEU A 329 -63.31 13.22 -39.94
C LEU A 329 -64.71 13.49 -40.60
N MET A 330 -64.91 13.81 -41.90
CA MET A 330 -66.14 14.55 -42.31
C MET A 330 -67.12 13.94 -43.37
N ARG A 331 -67.45 12.62 -43.44
CA ARG A 331 -68.38 12.11 -44.50
C ARG A 331 -69.57 11.17 -44.14
N ALA A 332 -69.90 10.86 -42.89
CA ALA A 332 -70.82 9.74 -42.55
C ALA A 332 -72.33 10.04 -42.22
N ILE A 333 -72.89 11.22 -42.52
CA ILE A 333 -74.18 11.67 -41.89
C ILE A 333 -75.47 11.56 -42.76
N ALA A 334 -75.45 11.10 -44.02
CA ALA A 334 -76.57 11.35 -44.96
C ALA A 334 -77.77 10.35 -45.06
N ASP A 335 -77.83 9.20 -44.36
CA ASP A 335 -78.70 8.05 -44.78
C ASP A 335 -80.06 7.81 -44.04
N ARG A 336 -80.64 8.72 -43.24
CA ARG A 336 -81.68 8.35 -42.22
C ARG A 336 -83.19 8.54 -42.53
N GLU A 337 -83.68 9.23 -43.57
CA GLU A 337 -85.05 9.83 -43.50
C GLU A 337 -86.24 9.17 -44.26
N ALA A 338 -86.13 8.05 -44.99
CA ALA A 338 -87.16 7.65 -45.99
C ALA A 338 -88.31 6.67 -45.59
N ARG A 339 -88.69 6.44 -44.31
CA ARG A 339 -89.50 5.23 -43.93
C ARG A 339 -90.95 5.39 -43.38
N GLU A 340 -91.52 6.58 -43.20
CA GLU A 340 -92.71 6.73 -42.31
C GLU A 340 -94.14 6.65 -42.91
N GLU A 341 -94.37 6.66 -44.23
CA GLU A 341 -95.74 6.91 -44.76
C GLU A 341 -96.71 5.71 -44.89
N LYS A 342 -96.28 4.46 -44.67
CA LYS A 342 -97.10 3.25 -44.98
C LYS A 342 -98.24 2.92 -43.99
N ILE A 343 -98.48 3.73 -42.97
CA ILE A 343 -99.21 3.29 -41.76
C ILE A 343 -100.73 3.61 -41.78
N GLN A 344 -101.25 4.48 -42.65
CA GLN A 344 -102.61 5.01 -42.45
C GLN A 344 -103.77 4.20 -43.07
N ALA A 345 -103.54 3.29 -44.01
CA ALA A 345 -104.62 2.59 -44.73
C ALA A 345 -105.37 1.51 -43.90
N LYS A 346 -104.77 1.00 -42.82
CA LYS A 346 -105.24 -0.19 -42.09
C LYS A 346 -106.37 0.06 -41.06
N LYS A 347 -106.89 1.28 -40.95
CA LYS A 347 -107.74 1.69 -39.81
C LYS A 347 -109.25 1.44 -39.95
N LYS A 348 -109.75 0.93 -41.09
CA LYS A 348 -111.21 0.89 -41.37
C LYS A 348 -111.86 -0.51 -41.34
N GLU A 349 -111.15 -1.59 -41.66
CA GLU A 349 -111.58 -2.99 -41.40
C GLU A 349 -111.68 -3.30 -39.90
N TYR A 350 -111.12 -2.41 -39.08
CA TYR A 350 -110.92 -2.54 -37.65
C TYR A 350 -112.19 -2.62 -36.79
N LYS A 351 -113.32 -2.08 -37.26
CA LYS A 351 -114.45 -1.79 -36.35
C LYS A 351 -115.50 -2.91 -36.26
N GLU A 352 -115.57 -3.81 -37.23
CA GLU A 352 -116.58 -4.89 -37.23
C GLU A 352 -116.05 -6.20 -36.65
N ILE A 353 -114.74 -6.42 -36.81
CA ILE A 353 -113.98 -7.42 -36.04
C ILE A 353 -114.14 -7.13 -34.52
N LEU A 354 -114.22 -5.85 -34.13
CA LEU A 354 -114.27 -5.36 -32.75
C LEU A 354 -115.37 -5.97 -31.86
N LEU A 355 -116.49 -6.42 -32.42
CA LEU A 355 -117.65 -6.87 -31.64
C LEU A 355 -117.68 -8.39 -31.40
N GLN A 356 -117.18 -9.18 -32.36
CA GLN A 356 -116.86 -10.60 -32.14
C GLN A 356 -115.62 -10.74 -31.26
N GLU A 357 -114.66 -9.83 -31.45
CA GLU A 357 -113.52 -9.65 -30.56
C GLU A 357 -113.94 -9.49 -29.10
N VAL A 358 -115.00 -8.76 -28.75
CA VAL A 358 -115.35 -8.55 -27.32
C VAL A 358 -115.79 -9.83 -26.61
N LYS A 359 -116.51 -10.73 -27.30
CA LYS A 359 -117.01 -11.98 -26.68
C LYS A 359 -115.93 -13.05 -26.61
N GLU A 360 -115.16 -13.21 -27.69
CA GLU A 360 -113.93 -14.00 -27.65
C GLU A 360 -112.94 -13.41 -26.65
N ALA A 361 -112.84 -12.08 -26.53
CA ALA A 361 -111.99 -11.39 -25.56
C ALA A 361 -112.39 -11.69 -24.12
N HIS A 362 -113.66 -11.92 -23.81
CA HIS A 362 -114.05 -12.28 -22.44
C HIS A 362 -113.64 -13.71 -22.07
N GLN A 363 -113.86 -14.69 -22.96
CA GLN A 363 -113.42 -16.07 -22.73
C GLN A 363 -111.89 -16.19 -22.78
N ASN A 364 -111.26 -15.46 -23.71
CA ASN A 364 -109.81 -15.31 -23.78
C ASN A 364 -109.30 -14.59 -22.53
N HIS A 365 -110.02 -13.63 -21.93
CA HIS A 365 -109.60 -12.96 -20.69
C HIS A 365 -109.58 -13.91 -19.50
N LEU A 366 -110.53 -14.83 -19.39
CA LEU A 366 -110.53 -15.86 -18.34
C LEU A 366 -109.39 -16.87 -18.54
N LYS A 367 -109.21 -17.39 -19.75
CA LYS A 367 -108.05 -18.25 -20.08
C LYS A 367 -106.72 -17.52 -19.87
N GLN A 368 -106.65 -16.24 -20.26
CA GLN A 368 -105.50 -15.38 -20.02
C GLN A 368 -105.27 -15.14 -18.52
N LYS A 369 -106.31 -15.06 -17.69
CA LYS A 369 -106.14 -14.97 -16.23
C LYS A 369 -105.55 -16.26 -15.66
N GLU A 370 -106.04 -17.42 -16.05
CA GLU A 370 -105.48 -18.71 -15.60
C GLU A 370 -104.05 -18.94 -16.11
N GLU A 371 -103.79 -18.58 -17.37
CA GLU A 371 -102.44 -18.59 -17.93
C GLU A 371 -101.53 -17.55 -17.25
N LYS A 372 -102.06 -16.38 -16.87
CA LYS A 372 -101.32 -15.38 -16.08
C LYS A 372 -100.95 -15.93 -14.71
N TYR A 373 -101.87 -16.59 -14.01
CA TYR A 373 -101.56 -17.23 -12.73
C TYR A 373 -100.49 -18.32 -12.88
N LYS A 374 -100.58 -19.18 -13.92
CA LYS A 374 -99.54 -20.19 -14.19
C LYS A 374 -98.19 -19.54 -14.54
N LYS A 375 -98.20 -18.47 -15.34
CA LYS A 375 -97.00 -17.68 -15.67
C LYS A 375 -96.43 -17.01 -14.44
N GLU A 376 -97.24 -16.45 -13.54
CA GLU A 376 -96.80 -15.84 -12.28
C GLU A 376 -96.17 -16.88 -11.34
N GLU A 377 -96.72 -18.10 -11.27
CA GLU A 377 -96.11 -19.20 -10.52
C GLU A 377 -94.78 -19.67 -11.15
N GLU A 378 -94.73 -19.81 -12.47
CA GLU A 378 -93.52 -20.15 -13.21
C GLU A 378 -92.45 -19.06 -13.10
N GLU A 379 -92.84 -17.79 -13.18
CA GLU A 379 -91.99 -16.61 -12.97
C GLU A 379 -91.50 -16.55 -11.52
N SER A 380 -92.35 -16.86 -10.54
CA SER A 380 -91.94 -16.94 -9.13
C SER A 380 -90.93 -18.06 -8.90
N LYS A 381 -91.15 -19.24 -9.49
CA LYS A 381 -90.20 -20.36 -9.44
C LYS A 381 -88.90 -20.00 -10.17
N TRP A 382 -88.98 -19.37 -11.33
CA TRP A 382 -87.82 -18.93 -12.10
C TRP A 382 -87.03 -17.86 -11.34
N ASN A 383 -87.69 -16.84 -10.79
CA ASN A 383 -87.08 -15.79 -9.96
C ASN A 383 -86.40 -16.39 -8.72
N MET A 384 -87.02 -17.39 -8.09
CA MET A 384 -86.41 -18.10 -6.97
C MET A 384 -85.14 -18.84 -7.40
N ILE A 385 -85.18 -19.56 -8.53
CA ILE A 385 -83.99 -20.23 -9.10
C ILE A 385 -82.90 -19.20 -9.47
N GLN A 386 -83.27 -18.05 -10.04
CA GLN A 386 -82.31 -16.99 -10.37
C GLN A 386 -81.66 -16.39 -9.12
N ARG A 387 -82.43 -16.18 -8.05
CA ARG A 387 -81.87 -15.73 -6.77
C ARG A 387 -80.87 -16.73 -6.20
N PHE A 388 -81.17 -18.02 -6.24
CA PHE A 388 -80.22 -19.05 -5.80
C PHE A 388 -78.96 -19.06 -6.67
N LYS A 389 -79.09 -18.97 -8.00
CA LYS A 389 -77.92 -18.86 -8.90
C LYS A 389 -77.08 -17.62 -8.62
N GLN A 390 -77.72 -16.46 -8.45
CA GLN A 390 -77.05 -15.22 -8.10
C GLN A 390 -76.35 -15.32 -6.74
N GLN A 391 -76.97 -15.97 -5.77
CA GLN A 391 -76.36 -16.21 -4.47
C GLN A 391 -75.13 -17.13 -4.57
N GLU A 392 -75.21 -18.22 -5.33
CA GLU A 392 -74.07 -19.10 -5.59
C GLU A 392 -72.93 -18.38 -6.31
N GLU A 393 -73.24 -17.55 -7.30
CA GLU A 393 -72.25 -16.73 -8.01
C GLU A 393 -71.61 -15.68 -7.09
N LEU A 394 -72.41 -15.01 -6.26
CA LEU A 394 -71.92 -14.05 -5.27
C LEU A 394 -71.05 -14.72 -4.21
N GLU A 395 -71.40 -15.93 -3.76
CA GLU A 395 -70.57 -16.72 -2.86
C GLU A 395 -69.25 -17.14 -3.50
N LYS A 396 -69.26 -17.55 -4.79
CA LYS A 396 -68.04 -17.84 -5.55
C LYS A 396 -67.15 -16.60 -5.67
N PHE A 397 -67.73 -15.47 -6.06
CA PHE A 397 -67.02 -14.19 -6.16
C PHE A 397 -66.43 -13.75 -4.80
N ASN A 398 -67.18 -13.90 -3.71
CA ASN A 398 -66.71 -13.60 -2.36
C ASN A 398 -65.55 -14.52 -1.94
N LYS A 399 -65.61 -15.82 -2.27
CA LYS A 399 -64.51 -16.77 -2.01
C LYS A 399 -63.28 -16.41 -2.84
N GLU A 400 -63.44 -16.09 -4.12
CA GLU A 400 -62.34 -15.69 -5.01
C GLU A 400 -61.68 -14.39 -4.54
N THR A 401 -62.46 -13.37 -4.17
CA THR A 401 -61.92 -12.12 -3.64
C THR A 401 -61.21 -12.30 -2.30
N GLN A 402 -61.68 -13.20 -1.42
CA GLN A 402 -60.96 -13.56 -0.19
C GLN A 402 -59.64 -14.28 -0.48
N LEU A 403 -59.64 -15.26 -1.39
CA LEU A 403 -58.42 -15.95 -1.81
C LEU A 403 -57.41 -14.98 -2.42
N GLU A 404 -57.87 -14.03 -3.24
CA GLU A 404 -57.02 -13.01 -3.84
C GLU A 404 -56.44 -12.05 -2.80
N LYS A 405 -57.22 -11.66 -1.78
CA LYS A 405 -56.71 -10.89 -0.63
C LYS A 405 -55.63 -11.66 0.14
N ILE A 406 -55.84 -12.94 0.38
CA ILE A 406 -54.86 -13.81 1.06
C ILE A 406 -53.59 -13.92 0.22
N ARG A 407 -53.71 -14.15 -1.10
CA ARG A 407 -52.57 -14.21 -2.01
C ARG A 407 -51.77 -12.91 -2.02
N LYS A 408 -52.44 -11.75 -2.11
CA LYS A 408 -51.79 -10.44 -2.03
C LYS A 408 -51.10 -10.21 -0.69
N MET A 409 -51.72 -10.61 0.42
CA MET A 409 -51.11 -10.54 1.75
C MET A 409 -49.84 -11.41 1.84
N GLN A 410 -49.89 -12.64 1.33
CA GLN A 410 -48.74 -13.54 1.28
C GLN A 410 -47.61 -12.97 0.42
N LEU A 411 -47.94 -12.47 -0.78
CA LEU A 411 -46.96 -11.83 -1.66
C LEU A 411 -46.30 -10.64 -0.97
N ASN A 412 -47.11 -9.75 -0.36
CA ASN A 412 -46.59 -8.60 0.37
C ASN A 412 -45.69 -9.03 1.53
N LYS A 413 -46.07 -10.07 2.28
CA LYS A 413 -45.23 -10.61 3.35
C LYS A 413 -43.90 -11.11 2.80
N CYS A 414 -43.90 -11.88 1.71
CA CYS A 414 -42.67 -12.34 1.06
C CYS A 414 -41.79 -11.16 0.61
N THR A 415 -42.37 -10.11 0.02
CA THR A 415 -41.61 -8.93 -0.38
C THR A 415 -41.02 -8.19 0.82
N TRP A 416 -41.76 -8.10 1.92
CA TRP A 416 -41.26 -7.49 3.18
C TRP A 416 -40.13 -8.32 3.78
N ASP A 417 -40.25 -9.64 3.79
CA ASP A 417 -39.21 -10.55 4.29
C ASP A 417 -37.92 -10.41 3.45
N VAL A 418 -38.04 -10.30 2.12
CA VAL A 418 -36.91 -10.03 1.22
C VAL A 418 -36.28 -8.67 1.52
N GLN A 419 -37.07 -7.60 1.64
CA GLN A 419 -36.55 -6.26 1.99
C GLN A 419 -35.87 -6.23 3.37
N CYS A 420 -36.40 -6.98 4.35
CA CYS A 420 -35.76 -7.12 5.65
C CYS A 420 -34.42 -7.83 5.55
N ALA A 421 -34.34 -8.92 4.78
CA ALA A 421 -33.10 -9.64 4.54
C ALA A 421 -32.06 -8.77 3.82
N GLU A 422 -32.46 -8.01 2.79
CA GLU A 422 -31.61 -7.04 2.09
C GLU A 422 -31.09 -5.95 3.02
N ASN A 423 -31.94 -5.39 3.88
CA ASN A 423 -31.54 -4.39 4.86
C ASN A 423 -30.53 -4.94 5.89
N ILE A 424 -30.72 -6.20 6.33
CA ILE A 424 -29.78 -6.86 7.24
C ILE A 424 -28.43 -7.10 6.52
N ALA A 425 -28.45 -7.57 5.27
CA ALA A 425 -27.25 -7.76 4.47
C ALA A 425 -26.49 -6.43 4.28
N ALA A 426 -27.19 -5.36 3.91
CA ALA A 426 -26.61 -4.03 3.77
C ALA A 426 -26.02 -3.49 5.09
N ALA A 427 -26.64 -3.79 6.24
CA ALA A 427 -26.10 -3.43 7.54
C ALA A 427 -24.81 -4.20 7.88
N ILE A 428 -24.75 -5.49 7.51
CA ILE A 428 -23.55 -6.32 7.66
C ILE A 428 -22.41 -5.79 6.77
N GLU A 429 -22.70 -5.44 5.51
CA GLU A 429 -21.72 -4.84 4.59
C GLU A 429 -21.16 -3.54 5.15
N ARG A 430 -22.02 -2.62 5.61
CA ARG A 430 -21.58 -1.38 6.27
C ARG A 430 -20.69 -1.64 7.47
N TYR A 431 -21.02 -2.64 8.29
CA TYR A 431 -20.18 -3.01 9.43
C TYR A 431 -18.83 -3.56 8.98
N GLN A 432 -18.80 -4.39 7.94
CA GLN A 432 -17.57 -4.91 7.35
C GLN A 432 -16.71 -3.78 6.77
N ASP A 433 -17.31 -2.79 6.12
CA ASP A 433 -16.63 -1.62 5.58
C ASP A 433 -16.02 -0.78 6.71
N VAL A 434 -16.79 -0.46 7.76
CA VAL A 434 -16.29 0.25 8.93
C VAL A 434 -15.14 -0.54 9.59
N SER A 435 -15.28 -1.86 9.72
CA SER A 435 -14.23 -2.72 10.26
C SER A 435 -13.00 -2.79 9.35
N ALA A 436 -13.17 -2.75 8.02
CA ALA A 436 -12.07 -2.72 7.06
C ALA A 436 -11.31 -1.39 7.15
N VAL A 437 -12.01 -0.27 7.25
CA VAL A 437 -11.41 1.06 7.45
C VAL A 437 -10.64 1.11 8.78
N GLN A 438 -11.21 0.57 9.87
CA GLN A 438 -10.51 0.49 11.15
C GLN A 438 -9.24 -0.37 11.06
N ARG A 439 -9.31 -1.54 10.42
CA ARG A 439 -8.14 -2.40 10.19
C ARG A 439 -7.06 -1.70 9.35
N ALA A 440 -7.45 -0.95 8.32
CA ALA A 440 -6.51 -0.18 7.51
C ALA A 440 -5.85 0.93 8.33
N ALA A 441 -6.63 1.65 9.15
CA ALA A 441 -6.09 2.69 10.03
C ALA A 441 -5.14 2.12 11.09
N ASP A 442 -5.44 0.95 11.66
CA ASP A 442 -4.55 0.30 12.62
C ASP A 442 -3.28 -0.25 11.94
N TRP A 443 -3.40 -0.75 10.72
CA TRP A 443 -2.24 -1.16 9.92
C TRP A 443 -1.29 0.02 9.64
N TRP A 444 -1.81 1.19 9.28
CA TRP A 444 -0.99 2.41 9.10
C TRP A 444 -0.32 2.86 10.41
N LYS A 445 -1.04 2.82 11.54
CA LYS A 445 -0.44 3.15 12.85
C LYS A 445 0.69 2.20 13.21
N ASP A 446 0.53 0.91 12.94
CA ASP A 446 1.56 -0.09 13.24
C ASP A 446 2.77 0.06 12.31
N GLU A 447 2.55 0.43 11.05
CA GLU A 447 3.61 0.79 10.11
C GLU A 447 4.39 2.04 10.57
N ASP A 448 3.68 3.10 10.99
CA ASP A 448 4.28 4.31 11.57
C ASP A 448 5.12 4.01 12.80
N LYS A 449 4.60 3.20 13.74
CA LYS A 449 5.35 2.76 14.93
C LYS A 449 6.62 2.01 14.52
N HIS A 450 6.51 1.04 13.62
CA HIS A 450 7.66 0.27 13.16
C HIS A 450 8.71 1.12 12.45
N PHE A 451 8.31 2.12 11.67
CA PHE A 451 9.24 3.06 11.05
C PHE A 451 9.97 3.88 12.12
N LEU A 452 9.24 4.40 13.10
CA LEU A 452 9.81 5.18 14.19
C LEU A 452 10.74 4.34 15.06
N ASP A 453 10.34 3.13 15.48
CA ASP A 453 11.17 2.21 16.26
C ASP A 453 12.48 1.89 15.54
N TYR A 454 12.40 1.56 14.24
CA TYR A 454 13.58 1.30 13.43
C TYR A 454 14.47 2.55 13.29
N SER A 455 13.86 3.73 13.15
CA SER A 455 14.61 4.99 13.09
C SER A 455 15.32 5.31 14.41
N GLU A 456 14.72 4.96 15.56
CA GLU A 456 15.35 5.10 16.87
C GLU A 456 16.50 4.12 17.06
N GLU A 457 16.36 2.87 16.61
CA GLU A 457 17.46 1.91 16.57
C GLU A 457 18.63 2.41 15.74
N LEU A 458 18.36 2.94 14.54
CA LEU A 458 19.39 3.52 13.67
C LEU A 458 20.03 4.77 14.29
N LEU A 459 19.27 5.60 15.00
CA LEU A 459 19.81 6.74 15.74
C LEU A 459 20.74 6.28 16.87
N LYS A 460 20.38 5.24 17.63
CA LYS A 460 21.23 4.67 18.68
C LYS A 460 22.54 4.13 18.09
N GLN A 461 22.45 3.31 17.05
CA GLN A 461 23.62 2.77 16.34
C GLN A 461 24.51 3.89 15.76
N SER A 462 23.89 4.94 15.20
CA SER A 462 24.63 6.09 14.65
C SER A 462 25.33 6.89 15.74
N ARG A 463 24.72 7.01 16.92
CA ARG A 463 25.31 7.68 18.08
C ARG A 463 26.50 6.90 18.62
N GLU A 464 26.35 5.58 18.78
CA GLU A 464 27.42 4.68 19.25
C GLU A 464 28.62 4.68 18.30
N SER A 465 28.37 4.72 16.99
CA SER A 465 29.41 4.77 15.97
C SER A 465 29.99 6.17 15.72
N GLY A 466 29.51 7.19 16.42
CA GLY A 466 30.01 8.57 16.32
C GLY A 466 29.68 9.27 15.00
N ARG A 467 28.58 8.91 14.35
CA ARG A 467 28.12 9.53 13.09
C ARG A 467 27.33 10.81 13.38
N PRO A 468 27.37 11.82 12.49
CA PRO A 468 26.51 12.98 12.62
C PRO A 468 25.03 12.58 12.52
N LEU A 469 24.24 12.96 13.52
CA LEU A 469 22.83 12.56 13.65
C LEU A 469 21.87 13.41 12.79
N LEU A 470 22.30 14.60 12.39
CA LEU A 470 21.46 15.58 11.71
C LEU A 470 20.79 15.06 10.42
N PRO A 471 21.49 14.33 9.52
CA PRO A 471 20.84 13.78 8.31
C PRO A 471 19.68 12.85 8.62
N ILE A 472 19.83 12.01 9.64
CA ILE A 472 18.83 11.02 10.05
C ILE A 472 17.62 11.73 10.69
N LEU A 473 17.88 12.67 11.61
CA LEU A 473 16.83 13.46 12.25
C LEU A 473 15.98 14.23 11.24
N ARG A 474 16.61 14.79 10.21
CA ARG A 474 15.90 15.50 9.14
C ARG A 474 14.92 14.59 8.39
N VAL A 475 15.29 13.34 8.12
CA VAL A 475 14.38 12.37 7.47
C VAL A 475 13.23 11.98 8.39
N ILE A 476 13.51 11.75 9.68
CA ILE A 476 12.47 11.44 10.67
C ILE A 476 11.46 12.59 10.80
N GLU A 477 11.94 13.84 10.83
CA GLU A 477 11.08 15.01 10.86
C GLU A 477 10.24 15.17 9.58
N ALA A 478 10.82 14.89 8.41
CA ALA A 478 10.08 14.91 7.15
C ALA A 478 8.96 13.87 7.15
N TYR A 479 9.26 12.63 7.56
CA TYR A 479 8.28 11.56 7.70
C TYR A 479 7.14 11.93 8.66
N LYS A 480 7.46 12.48 9.83
CA LYS A 480 6.44 12.90 10.81
C LYS A 480 5.54 14.02 10.28
N LYS A 481 6.05 14.89 9.41
CA LYS A 481 5.26 15.93 8.74
C LYS A 481 4.36 15.35 7.66
N GLU A 482 4.88 14.45 6.82
CA GLU A 482 4.13 13.82 5.73
C GLU A 482 2.97 12.95 6.25
N ASN A 483 3.18 12.22 7.35
CA ASN A 483 2.16 11.37 7.96
C ASN A 483 1.32 12.07 9.05
N ASN A 484 1.40 13.39 9.16
CA ASN A 484 0.66 14.19 10.16
C ASN A 484 0.84 13.72 11.62
N LEU A 485 2.00 13.12 11.94
CA LEU A 485 2.38 12.72 13.29
C LEU A 485 2.92 13.90 14.11
N CYS A 486 3.32 14.99 13.44
CA CYS A 486 3.64 16.25 14.07
C CYS A 486 2.36 16.92 14.61
N LYS A 487 2.41 17.39 15.86
CA LYS A 487 1.40 18.33 16.36
C LYS A 487 1.37 19.53 15.40
N PRO A 488 0.19 19.98 14.96
CA PRO A 488 0.12 21.20 14.17
C PRO A 488 0.82 22.30 14.96
N PRO A 489 1.63 23.16 14.31
CA PRO A 489 2.22 24.30 15.00
C PRO A 489 1.09 25.04 15.71
N PRO A 490 1.29 25.53 16.94
CA PRO A 490 0.27 26.29 17.64
C PRO A 490 -0.17 27.39 16.69
N GLN A 491 -1.41 27.31 16.18
CA GLN A 491 -1.97 28.35 15.32
C GLN A 491 -1.75 29.64 16.10
N HIS A 492 -0.92 30.55 15.57
CA HIS A 492 -0.70 31.86 16.14
C HIS A 492 -2.05 32.37 16.56
N LYS A 493 -2.26 32.54 17.88
CA LYS A 493 -3.54 32.83 18.54
C LYS A 493 -4.48 33.42 17.52
N ILE A 494 -5.32 32.59 16.89
CA ILE A 494 -6.36 33.10 16.00
C ILE A 494 -7.07 34.09 16.89
N TRP A 495 -7.02 35.37 16.51
CA TRP A 495 -7.71 36.41 17.24
C TRP A 495 -9.11 35.88 17.39
N LYS A 496 -9.49 35.47 18.60
CA LYS A 496 -10.84 35.03 18.89
C LYS A 496 -11.69 36.25 18.54
N SER A 497 -12.29 36.26 17.35
CA SER A 497 -13.24 37.28 17.00
C SER A 497 -14.29 37.20 18.10
N LYS A 498 -14.57 38.32 18.77
CA LYS A 498 -15.66 38.42 19.74
C LYS A 498 -17.04 38.35 19.07
N VAL A 499 -17.09 37.90 17.82
CA VAL A 499 -18.32 37.73 17.05
C VAL A 499 -18.77 36.30 17.27
N PRO A 500 -19.91 36.07 17.93
CA PRO A 500 -20.51 34.74 18.03
C PRO A 500 -20.75 34.24 16.61
N ILE A 501 -20.05 33.19 16.21
CA ILE A 501 -20.43 32.40 15.04
C ILE A 501 -21.41 31.38 15.61
N ASP A 502 -22.68 31.51 15.27
CA ASP A 502 -23.73 30.54 15.63
C ASP A 502 -23.41 29.18 14.96
N SER A 503 -22.56 28.38 15.60
CA SER A 503 -22.29 27.02 15.19
C SER A 503 -23.41 26.11 15.70
N THR A 504 -24.27 25.72 14.77
CA THR A 504 -25.00 24.44 14.62
C THR A 504 -25.43 23.65 15.87
N PRO A 505 -26.69 23.18 15.94
CA PRO A 505 -27.17 22.36 17.05
C PRO A 505 -26.50 20.97 17.01
N THR A 506 -25.76 20.68 18.07
CA THR A 506 -25.37 19.32 18.46
C THR A 506 -26.65 18.58 18.86
N VAL A 507 -27.10 17.67 18.00
CA VAL A 507 -28.17 16.72 18.34
C VAL A 507 -27.59 15.69 19.32
N THR A 508 -27.66 15.97 20.61
CA THR A 508 -27.53 14.96 21.65
C THR A 508 -28.81 14.13 21.66
N ALA A 509 -28.73 12.90 21.15
CA ALA A 509 -29.79 11.91 21.23
C ALA A 509 -29.89 11.36 22.66
N GLU A 510 -30.63 12.05 23.52
CA GLU A 510 -31.16 11.48 24.77
C GLU A 510 -32.68 11.72 24.81
N THR A 511 -33.43 10.95 24.04
CA THR A 511 -34.89 10.88 24.21
C THR A 511 -35.24 9.88 25.30
N GLN A 512 -35.41 10.41 26.51
CA GLN A 512 -36.15 9.78 27.60
C GLN A 512 -37.60 9.51 27.16
N THR A 513 -37.96 8.23 27.02
CA THR A 513 -39.36 7.81 26.82
C THR A 513 -40.12 7.91 28.15
N LYS A 514 -40.65 9.10 28.45
CA LYS A 514 -41.69 9.26 29.49
C LYS A 514 -43.00 8.62 29.00
N LYS A 515 -43.36 7.49 29.62
CA LYS A 515 -44.71 6.90 29.58
C LYS A 515 -45.74 7.95 30.01
N LYS A 516 -46.61 8.39 29.09
CA LYS A 516 -47.88 9.04 29.43
C LYS A 516 -48.91 7.95 29.73
N THR A 517 -49.24 7.79 31.01
CA THR A 517 -50.44 7.08 31.44
C THR A 517 -51.65 7.96 31.15
N CYS A 518 -52.53 7.50 30.25
CA CYS A 518 -53.84 8.11 30.03
C CYS A 518 -54.76 7.68 31.19
N LYS A 519 -55.24 8.66 31.96
CA LYS A 519 -56.22 8.48 33.04
C LYS A 519 -57.53 9.09 32.53
N CYS A 520 -58.41 8.29 31.97
CA CYS A 520 -59.79 8.69 31.71
C CYS A 520 -60.64 8.26 32.91
N THR A 521 -61.01 9.22 33.74
CA THR A 521 -62.09 9.07 34.71
C THR A 521 -63.33 9.75 34.16
N GLU A 522 -64.43 8.99 34.22
CA GLU A 522 -65.83 9.37 34.24
C GLU A 522 -66.13 10.81 34.71
N LYS A 523 -67.02 11.48 33.98
CA LYS A 523 -68.25 12.14 34.48
C LYS A 523 -68.82 13.02 33.37
N CYS A 524 -70.09 12.79 33.03
CA CYS A 524 -71.14 13.80 33.04
C CYS A 524 -72.46 13.16 32.58
N GLU A 525 -73.36 13.06 33.55
CA GLU A 525 -74.81 12.98 33.37
C GLU A 525 -75.31 14.29 32.73
N ASN A 526 -76.11 14.16 31.67
CA ASN A 526 -77.42 14.79 31.46
C ASN A 526 -77.93 14.47 30.05
#